data_AF-A0A4W6FXE7-F1
#
_entry.id   AF-A0A4W6FXE7-F1
#
_cell.length_a   1.000
_cell.length_b   1.000
_cell.length_c   1.000
_cell.angle_alpha   90.00
_cell.angle_beta   90.00
_cell.angle_gamma   90.00
#
_symmetry.space_group_name_H-M   'P 1'
#
loop_
_entity.id
_entity.type
_entity.pdbx_description
1 polymer ?
#
loop_
_entity_poly.entity_id
_entity_poly.type
_entity_poly.pdbx_seq_one_letter_code
_entity_poly.pdbx_strand_id
1 'polypeptide(L)'
;MFSMFQISCQGEMAEPQRDRTEPTALTAAEGPSCSSLTTKELQQNLRAVKQRERPVRLLFEIPSTRIIEQTLSRYVVYQIVVMRSGSFDSRRVSVERRYSDFSRLHHRLMEEFSEELEEVPLPRKLLTGNFSPEMISERRLALQDYLAQLFSVRCVRLCPHFSRFFTEQEQRRAHALLRAGQFDAALEQLQLVLEIQEKLLPWQSPTLTVPTLSALAVCYRDLERPEQAFSAAQKALPPVRRYGLKHYRASLLDLLVDLGYQLRRPVAQLQEELTGLRDAERGEVSSRSLKELVVQEFI
;
A
#
# COMPACT_ATOMS: atom_id res chain seq x y z
N MET A 1 -49.38 28.10 3.12
CA MET A 1 -50.74 28.62 3.40
C MET A 1 -51.51 27.40 3.92
N PHE A 2 -51.52 27.17 5.23
CA PHE A 2 -52.70 27.36 6.12
C PHE A 2 -53.97 26.78 5.46
N SER A 3 -54.78 25.90 6.05
CA SER A 3 -55.06 25.64 7.46
C SER A 3 -55.96 24.39 7.55
N MET A 4 -55.93 23.74 8.72
CA MET A 4 -57.01 23.10 9.48
C MET A 4 -58.30 22.63 8.78
N PHE A 5 -58.83 21.49 9.23
CA PHE A 5 -60.07 21.52 10.02
C PHE A 5 -60.13 20.34 11.00
N GLN A 6 -60.41 20.69 12.26
CA GLN A 6 -60.76 19.84 13.39
C GLN A 6 -62.08 19.10 13.13
N ILE A 7 -62.33 18.02 13.89
CA ILE A 7 -63.52 17.86 14.74
C ILE A 7 -63.24 16.76 15.77
N SER A 8 -63.55 17.08 17.02
CA SER A 8 -63.42 16.25 18.21
C SER A 8 -64.74 15.56 18.58
N CYS A 9 -64.58 14.59 19.49
CA CYS A 9 -65.43 14.29 20.66
C CYS A 9 -66.49 13.17 20.57
N GLN A 10 -66.28 12.23 21.51
CA GLN A 10 -67.25 11.56 22.40
C GLN A 10 -68.18 10.54 21.74
N GLY A 11 -68.43 9.34 22.28
CA GLY A 11 -68.35 8.80 23.64
C GLY A 11 -69.59 7.91 23.85
N GLU A 12 -69.52 6.97 24.80
CA GLU A 12 -70.60 6.04 25.23
C GLU A 12 -70.80 4.76 24.39
N MET A 13 -71.20 3.58 24.91
CA MET A 13 -71.17 2.87 26.21
C MET A 13 -72.00 1.59 25.94
N ALA A 14 -71.50 0.37 26.19
CA ALA A 14 -72.33 -0.81 26.51
C ALA A 14 -71.48 -2.08 26.76
N GLU A 15 -71.43 -2.49 28.02
CA GLU A 15 -71.04 -3.80 28.57
C GLU A 15 -72.18 -4.85 28.38
N PRO A 16 -72.09 -6.10 28.90
CA PRO A 16 -70.95 -7.04 28.99
C PRO A 16 -71.36 -8.49 28.61
N GLN A 17 -70.42 -9.43 28.54
CA GLN A 17 -70.68 -10.81 28.98
C GLN A 17 -69.38 -11.49 29.42
N ARG A 18 -69.43 -12.02 30.65
CA ARG A 18 -68.35 -12.69 31.39
C ARG A 18 -68.15 -14.12 30.86
N ASP A 19 -66.91 -14.56 30.75
CA ASP A 19 -66.56 -15.86 31.32
C ASP A 19 -65.13 -15.89 31.86
N ARG A 20 -64.98 -16.60 32.98
CA ARG A 20 -63.83 -16.65 33.88
C ARG A 20 -62.82 -17.71 33.44
N THR A 21 -61.53 -17.37 33.44
CA THR A 21 -60.47 -18.29 33.91
C THR A 21 -59.18 -17.51 34.23
N GLU A 22 -58.79 -17.51 35.51
CA GLU A 22 -57.45 -17.14 36.01
C GLU A 22 -56.50 -18.37 35.91
N PRO A 23 -55.17 -18.31 36.22
CA PRO A 23 -54.42 -17.27 36.94
C PRO A 23 -52.97 -16.95 36.45
N THR A 24 -52.42 -15.89 37.04
CA THR A 24 -51.05 -15.78 37.64
C THR A 24 -50.18 -14.65 37.09
N ALA A 25 -49.65 -13.87 38.04
CA ALA A 25 -48.94 -12.60 37.97
C ALA A 25 -47.67 -12.56 37.09
N LEU A 26 -47.28 -11.34 36.66
CA LEU A 26 -45.93 -10.74 36.81
C LEU A 26 -45.85 -9.33 36.17
N THR A 27 -45.73 -8.32 37.04
CA THR A 27 -44.84 -7.14 37.01
C THR A 27 -44.73 -6.23 35.76
N ALA A 28 -45.31 -5.04 35.92
CA ALA A 28 -44.84 -3.67 35.64
C ALA A 28 -43.80 -3.40 34.53
N ALA A 29 -44.20 -2.45 33.66
CA ALA A 29 -43.47 -1.88 32.55
C ALA A 29 -42.25 -1.01 32.95
N GLU A 30 -41.15 -1.15 32.21
CA GLU A 30 -40.11 -0.11 32.07
C GLU A 30 -40.12 0.43 30.64
N GLY A 31 -40.27 1.75 30.51
CA GLY A 31 -40.17 2.45 29.22
C GLY A 31 -38.71 2.62 28.75
N PRO A 32 -38.48 2.88 27.46
CA PRO A 32 -37.13 3.03 26.92
C PRO A 32 -36.48 4.33 27.41
N SER A 33 -35.39 4.17 28.18
CA SER A 33 -34.54 5.24 28.68
C SER A 33 -33.93 6.05 27.52
N CYS A 34 -34.38 7.29 27.36
CA CYS A 34 -33.82 8.25 26.41
C CYS A 34 -32.54 8.87 27.03
N SER A 35 -31.38 8.35 26.64
CA SER A 35 -30.08 8.79 27.15
C SER A 35 -29.69 10.16 26.58
N SER A 36 -29.85 11.22 27.38
CA SER A 36 -29.38 12.56 27.04
C SER A 36 -27.93 12.74 27.50
N LEU A 37 -27.00 12.60 26.56
CA LEU A 37 -25.58 12.88 26.82
C LEU A 37 -25.33 14.39 26.89
N THR A 38 -24.48 14.82 27.82
CA THR A 38 -24.07 16.22 27.91
C THR A 38 -23.18 16.61 26.73
N THR A 39 -23.08 17.91 26.42
CA THR A 39 -22.22 18.41 25.33
C THR A 39 -20.74 18.06 25.53
N LYS A 40 -20.28 17.96 26.78
CA LYS A 40 -18.91 17.52 27.11
C LYS A 40 -18.72 16.02 26.87
N GLU A 41 -19.69 15.20 27.23
CA GLU A 41 -19.67 13.75 26.96
C GLU A 41 -19.79 13.46 25.47
N LEU A 42 -20.57 14.25 24.72
CA LEU A 42 -20.62 14.19 23.25
C LEU A 42 -19.29 14.57 22.63
N GLN A 43 -18.61 15.61 23.13
CA GLN A 43 -17.28 15.99 22.64
C GLN A 43 -16.21 14.94 22.99
N GLN A 44 -16.25 14.36 24.18
CA GLN A 44 -15.35 13.26 24.56
C GLN A 44 -15.66 11.99 23.78
N ASN A 45 -16.93 11.64 23.56
CA ASN A 45 -17.31 10.53 22.69
C ASN A 45 -16.91 10.81 21.24
N LEU A 46 -17.10 12.01 20.70
CA LEU A 46 -16.64 12.36 19.35
C LEU A 46 -15.11 12.27 19.24
N ARG A 47 -14.36 12.68 20.27
CA ARG A 47 -12.90 12.54 20.29
C ARG A 47 -12.48 11.08 20.42
N ALA A 48 -13.12 10.30 21.29
CA ALA A 48 -12.89 8.88 21.46
C ALA A 48 -13.31 8.07 20.22
N VAL A 49 -14.38 8.46 19.52
CA VAL A 49 -14.86 7.87 18.26
C VAL A 49 -13.95 8.27 17.09
N LYS A 50 -13.43 9.51 17.05
CA LYS A 50 -12.40 9.91 16.08
C LYS A 50 -11.05 9.22 16.33
N GLN A 51 -10.73 8.92 17.59
CA GLN A 51 -9.54 8.15 17.99
C GLN A 51 -9.73 6.64 17.87
N ARG A 52 -10.98 6.14 17.90
CA ARG A 52 -11.35 4.78 17.49
C ARG A 52 -11.22 4.66 15.98
N GLU A 53 -9.96 4.58 15.57
CA GLU A 53 -9.48 3.74 14.47
C GLU A 53 -10.35 3.77 13.22
N ARG A 54 -10.23 4.83 12.43
CA ARG A 54 -10.35 4.61 10.99
C ARG A 54 -9.15 3.73 10.62
N PRO A 55 -9.35 2.46 10.19
CA PRO A 55 -8.22 1.66 9.75
C PRO A 55 -7.51 2.43 8.64
N VAL A 56 -6.19 2.55 8.71
CA VAL A 56 -5.39 3.15 7.63
C VAL A 56 -5.74 2.37 6.37
N ARG A 57 -6.29 3.06 5.36
CA ARG A 57 -6.63 2.48 4.06
C ARG A 57 -5.65 2.98 3.03
N LEU A 58 -5.24 2.10 2.13
CA LEU A 58 -4.55 2.52 0.92
C LEU A 58 -5.59 3.03 -0.09
N LEU A 59 -5.32 4.18 -0.70
CA LEU A 59 -6.17 4.83 -1.68
C LEU A 59 -5.39 5.03 -2.97
N PHE A 60 -6.10 4.91 -4.08
CA PHE A 60 -5.58 5.13 -5.43
C PHE A 60 -6.36 6.27 -6.07
N GLU A 61 -5.65 7.26 -6.57
CA GLU A 61 -6.25 8.34 -7.36
C GLU A 61 -5.57 8.43 -8.71
N ILE A 62 -6.35 8.67 -9.75
CA ILE A 62 -5.83 8.95 -11.08
C ILE A 62 -6.20 10.39 -11.46
N PRO A 63 -5.46 11.40 -10.95
CA PRO A 63 -5.83 12.82 -11.10
C PRO A 63 -5.64 13.34 -12.53
N SER A 64 -4.72 12.75 -13.30
CA SER A 64 -4.34 13.26 -14.60
C SER A 64 -4.06 12.15 -15.60
N THR A 65 -4.24 12.49 -16.87
CA THR A 65 -3.95 11.63 -18.02
C THR A 65 -3.25 12.45 -19.08
N ARG A 66 -2.34 11.82 -19.83
CA ARG A 66 -1.73 12.47 -21.01
C ARG A 66 -1.61 11.52 -22.17
N ILE A 67 -1.70 12.06 -23.37
CA ILE A 67 -1.46 11.32 -24.60
C ILE A 67 0.04 11.44 -24.90
N ILE A 68 0.71 10.29 -24.98
CA ILE A 68 2.07 10.20 -25.49
C ILE A 68 2.00 9.88 -26.98
N GLU A 69 2.66 10.70 -27.78
CA GLU A 69 2.80 10.51 -29.22
C GLU A 69 4.29 10.42 -29.53
N GLN A 70 4.70 9.24 -29.99
CA GLN A 70 6.03 8.91 -30.47
C GLN A 70 5.91 8.57 -31.95
N THR A 71 7.04 8.60 -32.68
CA THR A 71 7.10 8.35 -34.13
C THR A 71 6.35 7.09 -34.59
N LEU A 72 6.33 6.03 -33.78
CA LEU A 72 5.68 4.75 -34.11
C LEU A 72 4.61 4.33 -33.10
N SER A 73 4.29 5.14 -32.09
CA SER A 73 3.31 4.75 -31.08
C SER A 73 2.55 5.94 -30.50
N ARG A 74 1.24 5.75 -30.32
CA ARG A 74 0.37 6.72 -29.66
C ARG A 74 -0.43 6.02 -28.58
N TYR A 75 -0.35 6.47 -27.34
CA TYR A 75 -1.04 5.84 -26.21
C TYR A 75 -1.34 6.82 -25.09
N VAL A 76 -2.33 6.47 -24.27
CA VAL A 76 -2.72 7.25 -23.09
C VAL A 76 -1.98 6.71 -21.87
N VAL A 77 -1.39 7.62 -21.10
CA VAL A 77 -0.76 7.37 -19.81
C VAL A 77 -1.62 7.95 -18.71
N TYR A 78 -1.79 7.16 -17.65
CA TYR A 78 -2.53 7.48 -16.44
C TYR A 78 -1.52 7.70 -15.31
N GLN A 79 -1.57 8.87 -14.66
CA GLN A 79 -0.78 9.13 -13.47
C GLN A 79 -1.53 8.58 -12.26
N ILE A 80 -0.98 7.57 -11.60
CA ILE A 80 -1.60 6.89 -10.46
C ILE A 80 -0.91 7.37 -9.19
N VAL A 81 -1.65 8.02 -8.31
CA VAL A 81 -1.21 8.46 -7.00
C VAL A 81 -1.58 7.41 -5.95
N VAL A 82 -0.62 7.04 -5.11
CA VAL A 82 -0.83 6.08 -4.02
C VAL A 82 -0.77 6.82 -2.68
N MET A 83 -1.81 6.69 -1.86
CA MET A 83 -1.92 7.42 -0.59
C MET A 83 -2.37 6.51 0.56
N ARG A 84 -1.99 6.86 1.80
CA ARG A 84 -2.50 6.21 3.01
C ARG A 84 -3.44 7.14 3.78
N SER A 85 -4.69 6.73 3.92
CA SER A 85 -5.70 7.44 4.71
C SER A 85 -5.36 7.42 6.20
N GLY A 86 -5.61 8.52 6.92
CA GLY A 86 -5.41 8.60 8.37
C GLY A 86 -3.96 8.82 8.82
N SER A 87 -2.99 8.85 7.89
CA SER A 87 -1.64 9.35 8.14
C SER A 87 -1.48 10.74 7.53
N PHE A 88 -0.67 11.60 8.14
CA PHE A 88 -0.20 12.81 7.46
C PHE A 88 0.70 12.39 6.30
N ASP A 89 0.11 12.25 5.13
CA ASP A 89 0.82 11.84 3.93
C ASP A 89 1.56 13.06 3.36
N SER A 90 2.76 13.32 3.88
CA SER A 90 3.56 14.49 3.52
C SER A 90 4.15 14.42 2.11
N ARG A 91 4.16 13.23 1.48
CA ARG A 91 4.73 13.02 0.14
C ARG A 91 3.73 12.30 -0.75
N ARG A 92 3.14 13.08 -1.66
CA ARG A 92 2.30 12.57 -2.75
C ARG A 92 3.20 11.96 -3.81
N VAL A 93 3.24 10.63 -3.86
CA VAL A 93 3.98 9.88 -4.89
C VAL A 93 3.04 9.40 -5.98
N SER A 94 3.55 9.33 -7.20
CA SER A 94 2.80 8.82 -8.33
C SER A 94 3.65 8.00 -9.27
N VAL A 95 3.01 7.04 -9.94
CA VAL A 95 3.59 6.29 -11.06
C VAL A 95 2.73 6.43 -12.30
N GLU A 96 3.31 6.06 -13.44
CA GLU A 96 2.67 6.22 -14.72
C GLU A 96 2.46 4.88 -15.38
N ARG A 97 1.21 4.58 -15.74
CA ARG A 97 0.85 3.33 -16.41
C ARG A 97 -0.05 3.61 -17.58
N ARG A 98 0.07 2.82 -18.63
CA ARG A 98 -0.89 2.79 -19.75
C ARG A 98 -1.87 1.65 -19.55
N TYR A 99 -2.98 1.68 -20.28
CA TYR A 99 -4.02 0.65 -20.19
C TYR A 99 -3.49 -0.79 -20.34
N SER A 100 -2.53 -1.02 -21.24
CA SER A 100 -1.97 -2.37 -21.43
C SER A 100 -1.22 -2.90 -20.21
N ASP A 101 -0.73 -2.02 -19.33
CA ASP A 101 -0.04 -2.44 -18.11
C ASP A 101 -1.07 -2.97 -17.09
N PHE A 102 -2.23 -2.31 -16.98
CA PHE A 102 -3.37 -2.82 -16.20
C PHE A 102 -3.89 -4.13 -16.77
N SER A 103 -3.98 -4.24 -18.10
CA SER A 103 -4.38 -5.47 -18.75
C SER A 103 -3.41 -6.62 -18.43
N ARG A 104 -2.09 -6.38 -18.48
CA ARG A 104 -1.08 -7.37 -18.10
C ARG A 104 -1.17 -7.77 -16.62
N LEU A 105 -1.39 -6.81 -15.72
CA LEU A 105 -1.64 -7.10 -14.32
C LEU A 105 -2.86 -8.01 -14.15
N HIS A 106 -3.99 -7.66 -14.78
CA HIS A 106 -5.22 -8.44 -14.68
C HIS A 106 -5.02 -9.88 -15.15
N HIS A 107 -4.37 -10.10 -16.29
CA HIS A 107 -4.11 -11.44 -16.79
C HIS A 107 -3.28 -12.27 -15.79
N ARG A 108 -2.19 -11.71 -15.24
CA ARG A 108 -1.37 -12.40 -14.21
C ARG A 108 -2.18 -12.71 -12.95
N LEU A 109 -3.09 -11.83 -12.55
CA LEU A 109 -3.93 -12.07 -11.38
C LEU A 109 -5.00 -13.14 -11.67
N MET A 110 -5.57 -13.17 -12.88
CA MET A 110 -6.53 -14.20 -13.28
C MET A 110 -5.89 -15.59 -13.39
N GLU A 111 -4.59 -15.68 -13.70
CA GLU A 111 -3.85 -16.95 -13.69
C GLU A 111 -3.76 -17.57 -12.29
N GLU A 112 -3.78 -16.76 -11.23
CA GLU A 112 -3.61 -17.20 -9.83
C GLU A 112 -4.90 -17.15 -8.99
N PHE A 113 -5.83 -16.21 -9.30
CA PHE A 113 -6.99 -15.86 -8.46
C PHE A 113 -8.26 -15.69 -9.31
N SER A 114 -8.48 -16.58 -10.29
CA SER A 114 -9.61 -16.45 -11.22
C SER A 114 -10.97 -16.45 -10.52
N GLU A 115 -11.13 -17.25 -9.46
CA GLU A 115 -12.39 -17.37 -8.71
C GLU A 115 -12.65 -16.10 -7.90
N GLU A 116 -11.65 -15.58 -7.21
CA GLU A 116 -11.78 -14.38 -6.37
C GLU A 116 -11.95 -13.09 -7.18
N LEU A 117 -11.65 -13.13 -8.48
CA LEU A 117 -11.74 -11.99 -9.40
C LEU A 117 -12.94 -12.05 -10.36
N GLU A 118 -13.83 -13.03 -10.23
CA GLU A 118 -15.01 -13.18 -11.10
C GLU A 118 -15.86 -11.88 -11.14
N GLU A 119 -16.01 -11.21 -9.99
CA GLU A 119 -16.79 -9.98 -9.85
C GLU A 119 -15.97 -8.69 -10.06
N VAL A 120 -14.69 -8.78 -10.39
CA VAL A 120 -13.79 -7.62 -10.55
C VAL A 120 -13.40 -7.45 -12.02
N PRO A 121 -14.27 -6.84 -12.86
CA PRO A 121 -14.00 -6.71 -14.28
C PRO A 121 -12.96 -5.62 -14.57
N LEU A 122 -11.98 -5.95 -15.42
CA LEU A 122 -11.12 -4.93 -16.01
C LEU A 122 -11.93 -4.06 -17.01
N PRO A 123 -11.76 -2.72 -17.02
CA PRO A 123 -12.39 -1.85 -18.01
C PRO A 123 -12.08 -2.33 -19.43
N ARG A 124 -13.09 -2.35 -20.31
CA ARG A 124 -12.97 -2.95 -21.64
C ARG A 124 -11.96 -2.20 -22.53
N LYS A 125 -11.29 -2.96 -23.39
CA LYS A 125 -10.45 -2.39 -24.45
C LYS A 125 -11.35 -1.70 -25.47
N LEU A 126 -10.99 -0.48 -25.85
CA LEU A 126 -11.73 0.32 -26.84
C LEU A 126 -11.07 0.12 -28.19
N LEU A 127 -11.86 -0.27 -29.19
CA LEU A 127 -11.39 -0.48 -30.57
C LEU A 127 -11.30 0.83 -31.36
N THR A 128 -12.15 1.80 -31.03
CA THR A 128 -12.20 3.15 -31.64
C THR A 128 -12.43 4.21 -30.55
N GLY A 129 -12.08 5.47 -30.84
CA GLY A 129 -12.37 6.60 -29.94
C GLY A 129 -11.56 6.65 -28.64
N ASN A 130 -10.53 5.81 -28.48
CA ASN A 130 -9.72 5.71 -27.26
C ASN A 130 -8.92 6.99 -26.89
N PHE A 131 -8.88 7.98 -27.79
CA PHE A 131 -8.25 9.28 -27.58
C PHE A 131 -9.26 10.42 -27.37
N SER A 132 -10.57 10.15 -27.42
CA SER A 132 -11.56 11.16 -27.08
C SER A 132 -11.45 11.50 -25.59
N PRO A 133 -11.58 12.77 -25.19
CA PRO A 133 -11.45 13.18 -23.79
C PRO A 133 -12.51 12.52 -22.90
N GLU A 134 -13.72 12.30 -23.42
CA GLU A 134 -14.81 11.61 -22.73
C GLU A 134 -14.43 10.16 -22.43
N MET A 135 -13.96 9.41 -23.43
CA MET A 135 -13.55 8.01 -23.26
C MET A 135 -12.32 7.86 -22.36
N ILE A 136 -11.37 8.81 -22.45
CA ILE A 136 -10.21 8.85 -21.55
C ILE A 136 -10.67 9.06 -20.11
N SER A 137 -11.60 10.00 -19.88
CA SER A 137 -12.13 10.32 -18.54
C SER A 137 -12.93 9.17 -17.94
N GLU A 138 -13.82 8.55 -18.72
CA GLU A 138 -14.59 7.37 -18.29
C GLU A 138 -13.67 6.22 -17.92
N ARG A 139 -12.71 5.88 -18.80
CA ARG A 139 -11.72 4.83 -18.52
C ARG A 139 -10.86 5.18 -17.30
N ARG A 140 -10.46 6.44 -17.11
CA ARG A 140 -9.67 6.88 -15.96
C ARG A 140 -10.39 6.59 -14.66
N LEU A 141 -11.68 6.92 -14.56
CA LEU A 141 -12.51 6.60 -13.40
C LEU A 141 -12.65 5.09 -13.20
N ALA A 142 -12.95 4.35 -14.28
CA ALA A 142 -13.09 2.90 -14.20
C ALA A 142 -11.79 2.18 -13.77
N LEU A 143 -10.61 2.67 -14.21
CA LEU A 143 -9.31 2.14 -13.76
C LEU A 143 -9.01 2.47 -12.29
N GLN A 144 -9.45 3.63 -11.81
CA GLN A 144 -9.34 3.99 -10.40
C GLN A 144 -10.20 3.05 -9.53
N ASP A 145 -11.45 2.85 -9.92
CA ASP A 145 -12.38 1.94 -9.24
C ASP A 145 -11.87 0.50 -9.28
N TYR A 146 -11.33 0.06 -10.42
CA TYR A 146 -10.70 -1.24 -10.58
C TYR A 146 -9.55 -1.47 -9.57
N LEU A 147 -8.63 -0.51 -9.39
CA LEU A 147 -7.57 -0.63 -8.38
C LEU A 147 -8.12 -0.73 -6.95
N ALA A 148 -9.17 0.03 -6.65
CA ALA A 148 -9.85 -0.04 -5.36
C ALA A 148 -10.51 -1.42 -5.12
N GLN A 149 -11.16 -1.98 -6.16
CA GLN A 149 -11.75 -3.31 -6.13
C GLN A 149 -10.68 -4.39 -5.94
N LEU A 150 -9.59 -4.39 -6.74
CA LEU A 150 -8.46 -5.31 -6.57
C LEU A 150 -7.90 -5.28 -5.14
N PHE A 151 -7.76 -4.10 -4.55
CA PHE A 151 -7.23 -3.95 -3.20
C PHE A 151 -8.20 -4.42 -2.10
N SER A 152 -9.50 -4.47 -2.38
CA SER A 152 -10.50 -5.04 -1.48
C SER A 152 -10.38 -6.57 -1.38
N VAL A 153 -9.92 -7.22 -2.45
CA VAL A 153 -9.67 -8.66 -2.50
C VAL A 153 -8.37 -9.00 -1.76
N ARG A 154 -8.48 -9.77 -0.67
CA ARG A 154 -7.37 -10.01 0.26
C ARG A 154 -6.17 -10.72 -0.39
N CYS A 155 -6.38 -11.80 -1.14
CA CYS A 155 -5.30 -12.56 -1.78
C CYS A 155 -4.53 -11.70 -2.79
N VAL A 156 -5.26 -10.98 -3.65
CA VAL A 156 -4.70 -10.03 -4.63
C VAL A 156 -3.90 -8.92 -3.95
N ARG A 157 -4.45 -8.32 -2.88
CA ARG A 157 -3.76 -7.27 -2.14
C ARG A 157 -2.42 -7.72 -1.54
N LEU A 158 -2.32 -8.98 -1.10
CA LEU A 158 -1.09 -9.54 -0.54
C LEU A 158 -0.15 -10.12 -1.61
N CYS A 159 -0.64 -10.29 -2.84
CA CYS A 159 0.11 -10.88 -3.94
C CYS A 159 1.25 -9.93 -4.42
N PRO A 160 2.45 -10.47 -4.72
CA PRO A 160 3.56 -9.68 -5.26
C PRO A 160 3.25 -8.98 -6.60
N HIS A 161 2.35 -9.53 -7.43
CA HIS A 161 1.99 -8.91 -8.71
C HIS A 161 1.37 -7.53 -8.52
N PHE A 162 0.59 -7.36 -7.45
CA PHE A 162 -0.06 -6.09 -7.14
C PHE A 162 0.96 -5.02 -6.75
N SER A 163 1.90 -5.31 -5.86
CA SER A 163 2.93 -4.33 -5.47
C SER A 163 3.93 -4.04 -6.60
N ARG A 164 4.28 -5.06 -7.40
CA ARG A 164 5.12 -4.89 -8.60
C ARG A 164 4.49 -3.99 -9.64
N PHE A 165 3.17 -4.00 -9.80
CA PHE A 165 2.49 -3.07 -10.71
C PHE A 165 2.85 -1.61 -10.43
N PHE A 166 3.05 -1.23 -9.17
CA PHE A 166 3.41 0.16 -8.80
C PHE A 166 4.90 0.45 -8.79
N THR A 167 5.79 -0.54 -8.89
CA THR A 167 7.22 -0.32 -8.61
C THR A 167 8.18 -0.97 -9.59
N GLU A 168 7.76 -2.02 -10.32
CA GLU A 168 8.66 -2.83 -11.15
C GLU A 168 9.28 -2.03 -12.32
N GLN A 169 8.50 -1.15 -12.96
CA GLN A 169 9.01 -0.34 -14.07
C GLN A 169 10.06 0.68 -13.60
N GLU A 170 9.80 1.33 -12.46
CA GLU A 170 10.69 2.29 -11.83
C GLU A 170 11.95 1.60 -11.31
N GLN A 171 11.84 0.40 -10.71
CA GLN A 171 12.98 -0.42 -10.31
C GLN A 171 13.83 -0.82 -11.52
N ARG A 172 13.24 -1.36 -12.59
CA ARG A 172 14.00 -1.71 -13.81
C ARG A 172 14.77 -0.50 -14.37
N ARG A 173 14.14 0.67 -14.39
CA ARG A 173 14.79 1.92 -14.82
C ARG A 173 15.92 2.31 -13.87
N ALA A 174 15.70 2.26 -12.56
CA ALA A 174 16.71 2.57 -11.56
C ALA A 174 17.94 1.66 -11.67
N HIS A 175 17.74 0.34 -11.80
CA HIS A 175 18.84 -0.62 -11.93
C HIS A 175 19.57 -0.48 -13.27
N ALA A 176 18.88 -0.08 -14.35
CA ALA A 176 19.54 0.28 -15.61
C ALA A 176 20.43 1.53 -15.46
N LEU A 177 19.96 2.58 -14.77
CA LEU A 177 20.74 3.78 -14.47
C LEU A 177 21.95 3.47 -13.57
N LEU A 178 21.75 2.63 -12.55
CA LEU A 178 22.81 2.16 -11.66
C LEU A 178 23.91 1.43 -12.45
N ARG A 179 23.53 0.52 -13.35
CA ARG A 179 24.47 -0.19 -14.23
C ARG A 179 25.20 0.75 -15.19
N ALA A 180 24.54 1.84 -15.62
CA ALA A 180 25.16 2.89 -16.43
C ALA A 180 26.03 3.87 -15.62
N GLY A 181 26.16 3.69 -14.31
CA GLY A 181 26.92 4.59 -13.42
C GLY A 181 26.22 5.92 -13.13
N GLN A 182 24.96 6.09 -13.53
CA GLN A 182 24.18 7.31 -13.29
C GLN A 182 23.51 7.26 -11.91
N PHE A 183 24.33 7.32 -10.85
CA PHE A 183 23.87 7.06 -9.49
C PHE A 183 22.88 8.10 -8.96
N ASP A 184 23.05 9.40 -9.23
CA ASP A 184 22.09 10.42 -8.78
C ASP A 184 20.70 10.21 -9.41
N ALA A 185 20.63 9.94 -10.72
CA ALA A 185 19.36 9.63 -11.40
C ALA A 185 18.75 8.31 -10.90
N ALA A 186 19.58 7.31 -10.58
CA ALA A 186 19.12 6.07 -9.96
C ALA A 186 18.54 6.31 -8.56
N LEU A 187 19.17 7.17 -7.74
CA LEU A 187 18.67 7.52 -6.42
C LEU A 187 17.27 8.14 -6.47
N GLU A 188 17.01 9.06 -7.40
CA GLU A 188 15.69 9.68 -7.56
C GLU A 188 14.60 8.62 -7.82
N GLN A 189 14.88 7.67 -8.71
CA GLN A 189 13.94 6.58 -9.02
C GLN A 189 13.77 5.62 -7.83
N LEU A 190 14.86 5.25 -7.15
CA LEU A 190 14.82 4.35 -6.00
C LEU A 190 14.11 4.97 -4.79
N GLN A 191 14.26 6.28 -4.56
CA GLN A 191 13.54 7.00 -3.51
C GLN A 191 12.03 6.98 -3.78
N LEU A 192 11.61 7.24 -5.03
CA LEU A 192 10.21 7.11 -5.44
C LEU A 192 9.68 5.69 -5.17
N VAL A 193 10.44 4.67 -5.56
CA VAL A 193 10.08 3.26 -5.31
C VAL A 193 9.94 2.98 -3.81
N LEU A 194 10.91 3.42 -3.00
CA LEU A 194 10.90 3.19 -1.56
C LEU A 194 9.66 3.83 -0.91
N GLU A 195 9.32 5.07 -1.27
CA GLU A 195 8.14 5.76 -0.74
C GLU A 195 6.83 5.03 -1.08
N ILE A 196 6.72 4.48 -2.30
CA ILE A 196 5.58 3.64 -2.68
C ILE A 196 5.57 2.34 -1.87
N GLN A 197 6.70 1.64 -1.76
CA GLN A 197 6.80 0.39 -1.01
C GLN A 197 6.46 0.59 0.47
N GLU A 198 6.89 1.68 1.10
CA GLU A 198 6.56 2.02 2.49
C GLU A 198 5.05 2.25 2.68
N LYS A 199 4.36 2.81 1.68
CA LYS A 199 2.89 2.92 1.70
C LYS A 199 2.21 1.57 1.57
N LEU A 200 2.77 0.66 0.77
CA LEU A 200 2.25 -0.70 0.56
C LEU A 200 2.58 -1.67 1.71
N LEU A 201 3.64 -1.39 2.48
CA LEU A 201 4.25 -2.28 3.47
C LEU A 201 3.25 -2.92 4.47
N PRO A 202 2.21 -2.22 4.98
CA PRO A 202 1.25 -2.85 5.90
C PRO A 202 0.50 -4.06 5.31
N TRP A 203 0.47 -4.20 3.99
CA TRP A 203 -0.19 -5.29 3.26
C TRP A 203 0.77 -6.12 2.43
N GLN A 204 2.07 -6.02 2.70
CA GLN A 204 3.10 -6.72 1.93
C GLN A 204 4.09 -7.38 2.88
N SER A 205 4.95 -8.24 2.34
CA SER A 205 6.04 -8.81 3.14
C SER A 205 6.95 -7.68 3.65
N PRO A 206 7.40 -7.72 4.93
CA PRO A 206 8.38 -6.77 5.44
C PRO A 206 9.72 -6.79 4.68
N THR A 207 9.97 -7.82 3.87
CA THR A 207 11.14 -7.94 2.99
C THR A 207 11.04 -7.11 1.70
N LEU A 208 9.87 -6.53 1.38
CA LEU A 208 9.63 -5.81 0.12
C LEU A 208 10.63 -4.67 -0.14
N THR A 209 11.02 -3.95 0.91
CA THR A 209 11.90 -2.78 0.80
C THR A 209 13.39 -3.12 0.74
N VAL A 210 13.77 -4.37 1.06
CA VAL A 210 15.17 -4.78 1.20
C VAL A 210 15.98 -4.56 -0.09
N PRO A 211 15.51 -4.98 -1.28
CA PRO A 211 16.27 -4.77 -2.52
C PRO A 211 16.46 -3.27 -2.83
N THR A 212 15.39 -2.47 -2.71
CA THR A 212 15.44 -1.02 -2.94
C THR A 212 16.39 -0.30 -1.97
N LEU A 213 16.34 -0.63 -0.67
CA LEU A 213 17.24 -0.07 0.33
C LEU A 213 18.70 -0.48 0.09
N SER A 214 18.92 -1.71 -0.35
CA SER A 214 20.26 -2.21 -0.73
C SER A 214 20.81 -1.46 -1.94
N ALA A 215 19.98 -1.24 -2.96
CA ALA A 215 20.36 -0.44 -4.13
C ALA A 215 20.64 1.03 -3.77
N LEU A 216 19.83 1.64 -2.90
CA LEU A 216 20.08 2.99 -2.38
C LEU A 216 21.43 3.05 -1.64
N ALA A 217 21.73 2.06 -0.80
CA ALA A 217 22.99 2.01 -0.06
C ALA A 217 24.21 1.93 -1.01
N VAL A 218 24.11 1.14 -2.08
CA VAL A 218 25.14 1.06 -3.12
C VAL A 218 25.32 2.40 -3.84
N CYS A 219 24.24 3.05 -4.27
CA CYS A 219 24.31 4.35 -4.92
C CYS A 219 24.92 5.43 -4.01
N TYR A 220 24.52 5.50 -2.73
CA TYR A 220 25.09 6.46 -1.79
C TYR A 220 26.57 6.20 -1.52
N ARG A 221 26.99 4.93 -1.44
CA ARG A 221 28.41 4.58 -1.28
C ARG A 221 29.23 5.06 -2.49
N ASP A 222 28.74 4.77 -3.70
CA ASP A 222 29.44 5.13 -4.94
C ASP A 222 29.46 6.67 -5.18
N LEU A 223 28.53 7.42 -4.58
CA LEU A 223 28.52 8.88 -4.55
C LEU A 223 29.29 9.48 -3.36
N GLU A 224 30.05 8.67 -2.62
CA GLU A 224 30.82 9.10 -1.45
C GLU A 224 29.98 9.77 -0.35
N ARG A 225 28.74 9.29 -0.15
CA ARG A 225 27.82 9.75 0.90
C ARG A 225 27.65 8.66 1.99
N PRO A 226 28.69 8.38 2.81
CA PRO A 226 28.73 7.21 3.68
C PRO A 226 27.64 7.22 4.77
N GLU A 227 27.25 8.38 5.29
CA GLU A 227 26.18 8.51 6.28
C GLU A 227 24.82 8.04 5.73
N GLN A 228 24.49 8.43 4.50
CA GLN A 228 23.25 8.02 3.85
C GLN A 228 23.29 6.54 3.46
N ALA A 229 24.43 6.05 3.00
CA ALA A 229 24.65 4.64 2.70
C ALA A 229 24.47 3.77 3.95
N PHE A 230 25.06 4.17 5.07
CA PHE A 230 24.96 3.48 6.35
C PHE A 230 23.50 3.46 6.84
N SER A 231 22.80 4.60 6.78
CA SER A 231 21.39 4.68 7.17
C SER A 231 20.49 3.77 6.32
N ALA A 232 20.69 3.74 5.01
CA ALA A 232 19.92 2.89 4.10
C ALA A 232 20.16 1.39 4.39
N ALA A 233 21.42 0.97 4.51
CA ALA A 233 21.77 -0.41 4.82
C ALA A 233 21.26 -0.83 6.22
N GLN A 234 21.34 0.05 7.21
CA GLN A 234 20.83 -0.21 8.56
C GLN A 234 19.31 -0.39 8.57
N LYS A 235 18.55 0.35 7.75
CA LYS A 235 17.10 0.16 7.60
C LYS A 235 16.73 -1.17 6.96
N ALA A 236 17.58 -1.72 6.08
CA ALA A 236 17.34 -3.00 5.41
C ALA A 236 17.59 -4.22 6.33
N LEU A 237 18.43 -4.05 7.35
CA LEU A 237 18.95 -5.16 8.16
C LEU A 237 17.91 -5.88 9.03
N PRO A 238 16.93 -5.22 9.70
CA PRO A 238 15.98 -5.92 10.58
C PRO A 238 15.10 -6.94 9.83
N PRO A 239 14.47 -6.61 8.67
CA PRO A 239 13.76 -7.62 7.88
C PRO A 239 14.66 -8.76 7.42
N VAL A 240 15.89 -8.44 7.00
CA VAL A 240 16.87 -9.45 6.55
C VAL A 240 17.23 -10.44 7.65
N ARG A 241 17.47 -9.95 8.88
CA ARG A 241 17.72 -10.79 10.06
C ARG A 241 16.52 -11.65 10.43
N ARG A 242 15.31 -11.05 10.42
CA ARG A 242 14.08 -11.73 10.86
C ARG A 242 13.60 -12.80 9.89
N TYR A 243 13.72 -12.57 8.58
CA TYR A 243 13.16 -13.45 7.55
C TYR A 243 14.21 -14.27 6.79
N GLY A 244 15.49 -14.21 7.19
CA GLY A 244 16.52 -15.12 6.70
C GLY A 244 16.94 -14.88 5.24
N LEU A 245 17.05 -13.61 4.82
CA LEU A 245 17.57 -13.25 3.49
C LEU A 245 19.10 -13.35 3.44
N LYS A 246 19.62 -14.58 3.45
CA LYS A 246 21.05 -14.89 3.64
C LYS A 246 22.00 -14.09 2.75
N HIS A 247 21.71 -14.05 1.44
CA HIS A 247 22.56 -13.35 0.48
C HIS A 247 22.65 -11.84 0.76
N TYR A 248 21.54 -11.20 1.13
CA TYR A 248 21.55 -9.79 1.53
C TYR A 248 22.18 -9.58 2.90
N ARG A 249 22.02 -10.53 3.84
CA ARG A 249 22.52 -10.40 5.21
C ARG A 249 24.03 -10.24 5.24
N ALA A 250 24.74 -11.16 4.59
CA ALA A 250 26.19 -11.12 4.56
C ALA A 250 26.71 -9.83 3.88
N SER A 251 26.21 -9.52 2.68
CA SER A 251 26.66 -8.36 1.92
C SER A 251 26.30 -7.01 2.58
N LEU A 252 25.17 -6.93 3.30
CA LEU A 252 24.81 -5.73 4.07
C LEU A 252 25.66 -5.57 5.33
N LEU A 253 25.96 -6.65 6.04
CA LEU A 253 26.84 -6.60 7.22
C LEU A 253 28.26 -6.19 6.83
N ASP A 254 28.80 -6.77 5.74
CA ASP A 254 30.10 -6.41 5.18
C ASP A 254 30.16 -4.91 4.85
N LEU A 255 29.16 -4.39 4.11
CA LEU A 255 29.04 -2.97 3.81
C LEU A 255 28.95 -2.08 5.07
N LEU A 256 28.18 -2.49 6.08
CA LEU A 256 28.02 -1.72 7.31
C LEU A 256 29.29 -1.71 8.18
N VAL A 257 30.08 -2.78 8.15
CA VAL A 257 31.39 -2.83 8.81
C VAL A 257 32.35 -1.85 8.14
N ASP A 258 32.44 -1.87 6.81
CA ASP A 258 33.31 -0.97 6.04
C ASP A 258 32.94 0.51 6.27
N LEU A 259 31.65 0.84 6.12
CA LEU A 259 31.15 2.19 6.36
C LEU A 259 31.28 2.59 7.84
N GLY A 260 31.11 1.65 8.76
CA GLY A 260 31.26 1.88 10.18
C GLY A 260 32.70 2.26 10.55
N TYR A 261 33.70 1.61 9.96
CA TYR A 261 35.11 2.02 10.10
C TYR A 261 35.34 3.43 9.54
N GLN A 262 34.84 3.72 8.33
CA GLN A 262 34.96 5.04 7.72
C GLN A 262 34.33 6.15 8.58
N LEU A 263 33.18 5.87 9.18
CA LEU A 263 32.43 6.79 10.05
C LEU A 263 32.86 6.75 11.52
N ARG A 264 33.86 5.94 11.90
CA ARG A 264 34.32 5.74 13.28
C ARG A 264 33.21 5.30 14.25
N ARG A 265 32.32 4.42 13.80
CA ARG A 265 31.22 3.84 14.57
C ARG A 265 31.59 2.46 15.12
N PRO A 266 30.98 2.01 16.24
CA PRO A 266 31.24 0.68 16.77
C PRO A 266 30.70 -0.41 15.82
N VAL A 267 31.60 -1.27 15.33
CA VAL A 267 31.28 -2.34 14.38
C VAL A 267 31.43 -3.76 14.96
N ALA A 268 31.89 -3.91 16.19
CA ALA A 268 32.22 -5.21 16.79
C ALA A 268 31.08 -6.24 16.68
N GLN A 269 29.84 -5.83 16.99
CA GLN A 269 28.67 -6.72 16.89
C GLN A 269 28.36 -7.13 15.44
N LEU A 270 28.55 -6.22 14.48
CA LEU A 270 28.34 -6.50 13.06
C LEU A 270 29.40 -7.48 12.53
N GLN A 271 30.64 -7.33 12.98
CA GLN A 271 31.75 -8.21 12.62
C GLN A 271 31.60 -9.60 13.22
N GLU A 272 31.20 -9.70 14.48
CA GLU A 272 30.92 -10.97 15.14
C GLU A 272 29.80 -11.73 14.41
N GLU A 273 28.70 -11.03 14.07
CA GLU A 273 27.61 -11.61 13.29
C GLU A 273 28.06 -12.08 11.90
N LEU A 274 28.86 -11.27 11.19
CA LEU A 274 29.38 -11.61 9.87
C LEU A 274 30.32 -12.83 9.92
N THR A 275 31.18 -12.89 10.94
CA THR A 275 32.11 -14.01 11.16
C THR A 275 31.33 -15.29 11.44
N GLY A 276 30.36 -15.23 12.36
CA GLY A 276 29.50 -16.37 12.67
C GLY A 276 28.70 -16.88 11.47
N LEU A 277 28.27 -16.00 10.55
CA LEU A 277 27.64 -16.41 9.30
C LEU A 277 28.62 -17.14 8.37
N ARG A 278 29.85 -16.62 8.21
CA ARG A 278 30.91 -17.22 7.39
C ARG A 278 31.30 -18.61 7.87
N ASP A 279 31.42 -18.77 9.19
CA ASP A 279 31.76 -20.04 9.83
C ASP A 279 30.63 -21.06 9.72
N ALA A 280 29.37 -20.64 9.92
CA ALA A 280 28.21 -21.52 9.84
C ALA A 280 27.98 -22.12 8.45
N GLU A 281 28.34 -21.39 7.38
CA GLU A 281 28.16 -21.86 6.01
C GLU A 281 29.43 -22.50 5.42
N ARG A 282 30.43 -22.84 6.24
CA ARG A 282 31.71 -23.45 5.77
C ARG A 282 32.38 -22.65 4.63
N GLY A 283 32.19 -21.33 4.59
CA GLY A 283 32.68 -20.48 3.51
C GLY A 283 31.80 -20.41 2.25
N GLU A 284 30.61 -21.03 2.23
CA GLU A 284 29.64 -20.90 1.13
C GLU A 284 28.81 -19.60 1.19
N VAL A 285 29.00 -18.76 2.23
CA VAL A 285 28.40 -17.43 2.26
C VAL A 285 28.81 -16.70 1.00
N SER A 286 27.82 -16.36 0.16
CA SER A 286 28.00 -15.62 -1.09
C SER A 286 29.02 -14.49 -0.89
N SER A 287 30.21 -14.66 -1.47
CA SER A 287 31.30 -13.67 -1.47
C SER A 287 30.98 -12.42 -2.29
N ARG A 288 29.80 -12.39 -2.91
CA ARG A 288 29.34 -11.27 -3.73
C ARG A 288 29.18 -10.02 -2.88
N SER A 289 29.80 -8.94 -3.34
CA SER A 289 29.56 -7.62 -2.77
C SER A 289 28.08 -7.24 -2.92
N LEU A 290 27.58 -6.33 -2.07
CA LEU A 290 26.19 -5.85 -2.20
C LEU A 290 25.92 -5.24 -3.58
N LYS A 291 26.95 -4.61 -4.17
CA LYS A 291 26.90 -4.04 -5.52
C LYS A 291 26.69 -5.11 -6.59
N GLU A 292 27.36 -6.26 -6.50
CA GLU A 292 27.15 -7.37 -7.44
C GLU A 292 25.72 -7.90 -7.38
N LEU A 293 25.17 -8.07 -6.18
CA LEU A 293 23.77 -8.52 -6.01
C LEU A 293 22.79 -7.53 -6.67
N VAL A 294 22.93 -6.25 -6.35
CA VAL A 294 22.06 -5.18 -6.88
C VAL A 294 22.18 -5.04 -8.40
N VAL A 295 23.38 -5.18 -8.96
CA VAL A 295 23.61 -5.10 -10.42
C VAL A 295 22.93 -6.26 -11.15
N GLN A 296 22.91 -7.45 -10.55
CA GLN A 296 22.28 -8.65 -11.11
C GLN A 296 20.75 -8.64 -11.05
N GLU A 297 20.14 -7.75 -10.28
CA GLU A 297 18.69 -7.60 -10.27
C GLU A 297 18.15 -7.03 -11.59
N PHE A 298 17.04 -7.58 -12.07
CA PHE A 298 16.34 -7.15 -13.30
C PHE A 298 17.20 -7.23 -14.57
N ILE A 299 18.13 -8.20 -14.63
CA ILE A 299 18.81 -8.63 -15.87
C ILE A 299 17.96 -9.69 -16.58
#